data_AF-A0A4U7D5C0-F1
#
_entry.id   AF-A0A4U7D5C0-F1
#
_cell.length_a   1.000
_cell.length_b   1.000
_cell.length_c   1.000
_cell.angle_alpha   90.00
_cell.angle_beta   90.00
_cell.angle_gamma   90.00
#
_symmetry.space_group_name_H-M   'P 1'
#
loop_
_entity.id
_entity.type
_entity.pdbx_description
1 polymer ?
#
loop_
_entity_poly.entity_id
_entity_poly.type
_entity_poly.pdbx_seq_one_letter_code
_entity_poly.pdbx_strand_id
1 'polypeptide(L)' 'MIPLDVFGSESVAADLLQQVRWRDGVSCPRCRSDRTVRNGSYGQFQRYLCKD' A
#
# COMPACT_ATOMS: atom_id res chain seq x y z
N MET A 1 -17.20 -13.95 5.50
CA MET A 1 -17.05 -12.50 5.75
C MET A 1 -15.75 -12.32 6.50
N ILE A 2 -14.81 -11.52 5.99
CA ILE A 2 -13.59 -11.20 6.76
C ILE A 2 -14.06 -10.27 7.89
N PRO A 3 -13.84 -10.59 9.17
CA PRO A 3 -14.25 -9.72 10.26
C PRO A 3 -13.44 -8.42 10.15
N LEU A 4 -14.10 -7.33 9.75
CA LEU A 4 -13.45 -6.04 9.55
C LEU A 4 -12.99 -5.43 10.88
N ASP A 5 -13.57 -5.90 11.99
CA ASP A 5 -13.18 -5.65 13.37
C ASP A 5 -11.79 -6.20 13.73
N VAL A 6 -11.23 -7.14 12.96
CA VAL A 6 -9.82 -7.55 13.09
C VAL A 6 -8.86 -6.41 12.72
N PHE A 7 -9.28 -5.52 11.82
CA PHE A 7 -8.53 -4.34 11.47
C PHE A 7 -8.94 -3.20 12.40
N GLY A 8 -8.43 -3.24 13.64
CA GLY A 8 -8.79 -2.32 14.73
C GLY A 8 -8.63 -0.81 14.44
N SER A 9 -8.08 -0.43 13.29
CA SER A 9 -8.22 0.89 12.68
C SER A 9 -7.83 0.86 11.19
N GLU A 10 -8.17 1.90 10.45
CA GLU A 10 -7.69 2.09 9.07
C GLU A 10 -6.16 2.12 8.99
N SER A 11 -5.49 2.74 9.97
CA SER A 11 -4.02 2.81 10.00
C SER A 11 -3.39 1.42 10.14
N VAL A 12 -3.95 0.56 11.00
CA VAL A 12 -3.51 -0.84 11.14
C VAL A 12 -3.68 -1.61 9.83
N ALA A 13 -4.81 -1.42 9.14
CA ALA A 13 -5.02 -2.03 7.82
C ALA A 13 -4.00 -1.53 6.78
N ALA A 14 -3.75 -0.21 6.75
CA ALA A 14 -2.81 0.40 5.81
C ALA A 14 -1.37 -0.08 6.04
N ASP A 15 -0.95 -0.22 7.29
CA ASP A 15 0.38 -0.71 7.67
C ASP A 15 0.57 -2.17 7.25
N LEU A 16 -0.42 -3.04 7.51
CA LEU A 16 -0.37 -4.43 7.07
C LEU A 16 -0.28 -4.53 5.55
N LEU A 17 -1.09 -3.74 4.83
CA LEU A 17 -1.05 -3.70 3.37
C LEU A 17 0.31 -3.24 2.84
N GLN A 18 0.96 -2.26 3.47
CA GLN A 18 2.33 -1.88 3.13
C GLN A 18 3.32 -3.02 3.35
N GLN A 19 3.28 -3.70 4.50
CA GLN A 19 4.21 -4.79 4.80
C GLN A 19 4.08 -5.98 3.83
N VAL A 20 2.85 -6.31 3.42
CA VAL A 20 2.59 -7.42 2.50
C VAL A 20 2.94 -7.04 1.05
N ARG A 21 2.66 -5.80 0.64
CA ARG A 21 2.91 -5.36 -0.75
C ARG A 21 4.35 -4.91 -0.98
N TRP A 22 4.97 -4.29 0.00
CA TRP A 22 6.20 -3.50 -0.11
C TRP A 22 7.16 -3.80 1.04
N ARG A 23 7.36 -5.09 1.35
CA ARG A 23 8.28 -5.54 2.42
C ARG A 23 9.67 -4.88 2.29
N ASP A 24 10.18 -4.80 1.08
CA ASP A 24 11.53 -4.28 0.77
C ASP A 24 11.49 -2.88 0.14
N GLY A 25 10.38 -2.15 0.32
CA GLY A 25 10.15 -0.86 -0.30
C GLY A 25 9.10 -0.89 -1.43
N VAL A 26 8.76 0.31 -1.90
CA VAL A 26 7.64 0.52 -2.83
C VAL A 26 7.95 -0.04 -4.20
N SER A 27 7.12 -0.97 -4.66
CA SER A 27 7.19 -1.55 -6.00
C SER A 27 5.78 -1.76 -6.58
N CYS A 28 5.67 -1.86 -7.89
CA CYS A 28 4.40 -2.18 -8.52
C CYS A 28 4.09 -3.67 -8.27
N PRO A 29 2.99 -4.03 -7.58
CA PRO A 29 2.66 -5.43 -7.33
C PRO A 29 2.28 -6.20 -8.61
N ARG A 30 2.01 -5.48 -9.72
CA ARG A 30 1.66 -6.08 -11.02
C ARG A 30 2.89 -6.47 -11.83
N CYS A 31 3.84 -5.56 -12.03
CA CYS A 31 5.02 -5.79 -12.87
C CYS A 31 6.32 -5.99 -12.08
N ARG A 32 6.29 -5.84 -10.74
CA ARG A 32 7.43 -5.91 -9.80
C ARG A 32 8.52 -4.86 -9.99
N SER A 33 8.27 -3.88 -10.86
CA SER A 33 9.18 -2.75 -11.03
C SER A 33 9.21 -1.85 -9.80
N ASP A 34 10.39 -1.32 -9.51
CA ASP A 34 10.63 -0.25 -8.55
C ASP A 34 10.32 1.15 -9.13
N ARG A 35 10.02 1.24 -10.43
CA ARG A 35 9.62 2.48 -11.13
C ARG A 35 8.20 2.89 -10.75
N THR A 36 8.07 3.42 -9.54
CA THR A 36 6.85 3.98 -9.01
C THR A 36 6.99 5.47 -8.74
N VAL A 37 5.90 6.23 -8.89
CA VAL A 37 5.88 7.67 -8.58
C VAL A 37 4.78 7.98 -7.57
N ARG A 38 5.01 8.99 -6.73
CA ARG A 38 3.99 9.52 -5.83
C ARG A 38 2.83 10.10 -6.64
N ASN A 39 1.60 9.78 -6.25
CA ASN A 39 0.37 10.20 -6.94
C ASN A 39 -0.69 10.69 -5.94
N GLY A 40 -0.35 11.77 -5.23
CA GLY A 40 -1.19 12.32 -4.16
C GLY A 40 -1.29 11.38 -2.95
N SER A 41 -2.23 11.68 -2.05
CA SER A 41 -2.48 10.90 -0.84
C SER A 41 -3.97 10.66 -0.62
N TYR A 42 -4.28 9.69 0.24
CA TYR A 42 -5.59 9.55 0.87
C TYR A 42 -5.40 9.84 2.36
N GLY A 43 -5.79 11.03 2.81
CA GLY A 43 -5.40 11.52 4.13
C GLY A 43 -3.88 11.49 4.29
N GLN A 44 -3.41 10.76 5.30
CA GLN A 44 -1.99 10.55 5.61
C GLN A 44 -1.30 9.47 4.76
N PHE A 45 -2.06 8.66 4.00
CA PHE A 45 -1.52 7.52 3.27
C PHE A 45 -1.08 7.90 1.85
N GLN A 46 0.20 7.69 1.54
CA GLN A 46 0.79 7.98 0.23
C GLN A 46 0.28 7.00 -0.84
N ARG A 47 -0.19 7.52 -1.98
CA ARG A 47 -0.53 6.72 -3.16
C ARG A 47 0.62 6.69 -4.16
N TYR A 48 0.75 5.58 -4.88
CA TYR A 48 1.79 5.38 -5.89
C TYR A 48 1.18 4.91 -7.22
N LEU A 49 1.77 5.34 -8.33
CA LEU A 49 1.47 4.90 -9.69
C LEU A 49 2.64 4.11 -10.27
N CYS A 50 2.32 3.05 -11.02
CA CYS A 50 3.29 2.33 -11.85
C CYS A 50 3.71 3.19 -13.05
N LYS A 51 4.99 3.13 -13.44
CA LYS A 51 5.54 3.80 -14.63
C LYS A 51 6.09 2.86 -15.71
N ASP A 52 5.89 1.56 -15.52
CA ASP A 52 6.11 0.53 -16.55
C ASP A 52 4.80 -0.02 -17.10
#